data_AF-A0AAX2ZF20-F1
#
_entry.id   AF-A0AAX2ZF20-F1
#
_cell.length_a   1.000
_cell.length_b   1.000
_cell.length_c   1.000
_cell.angle_alpha   90.00
_cell.angle_beta   90.00
_cell.angle_gamma   90.00
#
_symmetry.space_group_name_H-M   'P 1'
#
loop_
_entity.id
_entity.type
_entity.pdbx_description
1 polymer ?
#
loop_
_entity_poly.entity_id
_entity_poly.type
_entity_poly.pdbx_seq_one_letter_code
_entity_poly.pdbx_strand_id
1 'polypeptide(L)'
;MTIENNTIENFLQSACRFISTEEKAKDMKDELKDHIYSYIEEYTEDGMSSNAATNMALKQMGDPDILSKIYKDKIYKYNKLFRIFSLIIITSIFIFSDFAYISLNSFNNFQIFLCSSFTILISLQSIFEIMDFIRIIKKDGELSKEDPLFYIQSYKESIWDEKTMRYIQTFLFGFCLILFISLINKFNNIESIEVFSSSLETINSISFILLILMSVSIFNPKRKSAIVYNEGILMFNSFVPFSSINGYMWSKENINGKICYSLAFSTEKTSFIKKSSLISNERASIKVSSSQITLLNELFKSNNIGEING
;
A
#
# COMPACT_ATOMS: atom_id res chain seq x y z
N MET A 1 -4.68 -4.77 -35.87
CA MET A 1 -4.60 -5.91 -34.94
C MET A 1 -5.47 -7.02 -35.49
N THR A 2 -4.92 -8.21 -35.69
CA THR A 2 -5.68 -9.40 -36.13
C THR A 2 -6.52 -9.94 -34.96
N ILE A 3 -7.63 -10.64 -35.27
CA ILE A 3 -8.54 -11.22 -34.26
C ILE A 3 -7.78 -12.19 -33.33
N GLU A 4 -6.83 -12.96 -33.88
CA GLU A 4 -5.97 -13.92 -33.16
C GLU A 4 -5.12 -13.25 -32.07
N ASN A 5 -4.53 -12.08 -32.36
CA ASN A 5 -3.75 -11.33 -31.38
C ASN A 5 -4.62 -10.82 -30.22
N ASN A 6 -5.90 -10.55 -30.47
CA ASN A 6 -6.83 -10.11 -29.43
C ASN A 6 -7.22 -11.28 -28.49
N THR A 7 -7.43 -12.48 -29.03
CA THR A 7 -7.74 -13.67 -28.23
C THR A 7 -6.59 -14.10 -27.31
N ILE A 8 -5.35 -14.07 -27.79
CA ILE A 8 -4.18 -14.40 -26.97
C ILE A 8 -3.98 -13.37 -25.85
N GLU A 9 -4.09 -12.07 -26.15
CA GLU A 9 -3.92 -11.04 -25.11
C GLU A 9 -5.00 -11.12 -24.03
N ASN A 10 -6.25 -11.41 -24.39
CA ASN A 10 -7.34 -11.62 -23.43
C ASN A 10 -7.08 -12.82 -22.52
N PHE A 11 -6.55 -13.91 -23.08
CA PHE A 11 -6.13 -15.08 -22.29
C PHE A 11 -5.03 -14.70 -21.30
N LEU A 12 -3.96 -14.05 -21.78
CA LEU A 12 -2.82 -13.63 -20.96
C LEU A 12 -3.23 -12.66 -19.85
N GLN A 13 -4.12 -11.71 -20.15
CA GLN A 13 -4.66 -10.76 -19.18
C GLN A 13 -5.47 -11.49 -18.08
N SER A 14 -6.28 -12.48 -18.47
CA SER A 14 -7.06 -13.29 -17.53
C SER A 14 -6.16 -14.19 -16.67
N ALA A 15 -5.17 -14.85 -17.25
CA ALA A 15 -4.21 -15.68 -16.53
C ALA A 15 -3.38 -14.88 -15.52
N CYS A 16 -3.05 -13.62 -15.82
CA CYS A 16 -2.25 -12.75 -14.96
C CYS A 16 -3.07 -11.87 -14.00
N ARG A 17 -4.37 -12.14 -13.85
CA ARG A 17 -5.33 -11.26 -13.16
C ARG A 17 -5.04 -11.07 -11.66
N PHE A 18 -4.37 -12.02 -11.01
CA PHE A 18 -4.02 -11.97 -9.58
C PHE A 18 -2.53 -11.79 -9.31
N ILE A 19 -1.83 -11.13 -10.24
CA ILE A 19 -0.43 -10.72 -10.09
C ILE A 19 -0.40 -9.23 -9.75
N SER A 20 0.33 -8.88 -8.69
CA SER A 20 0.29 -7.55 -8.09
C SER A 20 1.34 -6.57 -8.63
N THR A 21 2.29 -7.05 -9.44
CA THR A 21 3.36 -6.21 -10.00
C THR A 21 3.48 -6.38 -11.51
N GLU A 22 3.77 -5.28 -12.20
CA GLU A 22 3.95 -5.30 -13.65
C GLU A 22 5.10 -6.20 -14.08
N GLU A 23 6.24 -6.16 -13.38
CA GLU A 23 7.42 -6.97 -13.72
C GLU A 23 7.08 -8.47 -13.70
N LYS A 24 6.48 -8.97 -12.61
CA LYS A 24 6.05 -10.37 -12.53
C LYS A 24 4.98 -10.71 -13.56
N ALA A 25 4.03 -9.80 -13.77
CA ALA A 25 2.97 -10.01 -14.75
C ALA A 25 3.57 -10.09 -16.16
N LYS A 26 4.56 -9.26 -16.47
CA LYS A 26 5.28 -9.30 -17.74
C LYS A 26 6.05 -10.60 -17.90
N ASP A 27 6.86 -10.99 -16.92
CA ASP A 27 7.66 -12.22 -16.99
C ASP A 27 6.76 -13.43 -17.24
N MET A 28 5.63 -13.52 -16.52
CA MET A 28 4.65 -14.59 -16.70
C MET A 28 3.91 -14.51 -18.04
N LYS A 29 3.56 -13.30 -18.51
CA LYS A 29 2.96 -13.12 -19.84
C LYS A 29 3.92 -13.56 -20.94
N ASP A 30 5.19 -13.21 -20.84
CA ASP A 30 6.21 -13.56 -21.83
C ASP A 30 6.38 -15.10 -21.87
N GLU A 31 6.50 -15.76 -20.70
CA GLU A 31 6.58 -17.23 -20.60
C GLU A 31 5.34 -17.93 -21.21
N LEU A 32 4.14 -17.51 -20.81
CA LEU A 32 2.90 -18.08 -21.35
C LEU A 32 2.76 -17.84 -22.86
N LYS A 33 3.16 -16.67 -23.32
CA LYS A 33 3.09 -16.29 -24.74
C LYS A 33 4.05 -17.13 -25.58
N ASP A 34 5.27 -17.36 -25.09
CA ASP A 34 6.24 -18.23 -25.76
C ASP A 34 5.67 -19.65 -25.90
N HIS A 35 5.11 -20.21 -24.82
CA HIS A 35 4.47 -21.52 -24.88
C HIS A 35 3.26 -21.55 -25.84
N ILE A 36 2.44 -20.49 -25.88
CA ILE A 36 1.29 -20.41 -26.80
C ILE A 36 1.78 -20.44 -28.25
N TYR A 37 2.82 -19.66 -28.58
CA TYR A 37 3.36 -19.65 -29.93
C TYR A 37 4.02 -20.96 -30.32
N SER A 38 4.72 -21.63 -29.40
CA SER A 38 5.24 -22.98 -29.67
C SER A 38 4.12 -23.97 -30.03
N TYR A 39 2.99 -23.95 -29.32
CA TYR A 39 1.84 -24.80 -29.70
C TYR A 39 1.19 -24.38 -31.02
N ILE A 40 1.11 -23.08 -31.31
CA ILE A 40 0.57 -22.60 -32.59
C ILE A 40 1.46 -23.09 -33.74
N GLU A 41 2.78 -23.01 -33.59
CA GLU A 41 3.75 -23.49 -34.57
C GLU A 41 3.58 -24.99 -34.81
N GLU A 42 3.58 -25.80 -33.75
CA GLU A 42 3.36 -27.26 -33.82
C GLU A 42 2.06 -27.62 -34.57
N TYR A 43 0.94 -27.00 -34.19
CA TYR A 43 -0.34 -27.27 -34.85
C TYR A 43 -0.41 -26.76 -36.30
N THR A 44 0.33 -25.70 -36.62
CA THR A 44 0.40 -25.17 -38.00
C THR A 44 1.27 -26.07 -38.87
N GLU A 45 2.37 -26.61 -38.34
CA GLU A 45 3.19 -27.63 -39.00
C GLU A 45 2.41 -28.93 -39.26
N ASP A 46 1.49 -29.28 -38.35
CA ASP A 46 0.53 -30.38 -38.52
C ASP A 46 -0.59 -30.07 -39.54
N GLY A 47 -0.55 -28.91 -40.20
CA GLY A 47 -1.44 -28.53 -41.30
C GLY A 47 -2.73 -27.82 -40.87
N MET A 48 -2.86 -27.39 -39.61
CA MET A 48 -4.00 -26.58 -39.19
C MET A 48 -3.90 -25.14 -39.71
N SER A 49 -5.06 -24.50 -39.97
CA SER A 49 -5.11 -23.06 -40.21
C SER A 49 -4.73 -22.27 -38.96
N SER A 50 -4.16 -21.08 -39.09
CA SER A 50 -3.69 -20.25 -37.96
C SER A 50 -4.77 -20.01 -36.88
N ASN A 51 -6.03 -19.74 -37.27
CA ASN A 51 -7.14 -19.60 -36.33
C ASN A 51 -7.43 -20.91 -35.56
N ALA A 52 -7.40 -22.06 -36.24
CA ALA A 52 -7.63 -23.35 -35.61
C ALA A 52 -6.48 -23.74 -34.67
N ALA A 53 -5.23 -23.52 -35.10
CA ALA A 53 -4.03 -23.71 -34.29
C ALA A 53 -4.06 -22.83 -33.03
N THR A 54 -4.44 -21.55 -33.16
CA THR A 54 -4.58 -20.62 -32.03
C THR A 54 -5.61 -21.11 -31.01
N ASN A 55 -6.79 -21.52 -31.47
CA ASN A 55 -7.83 -22.04 -30.58
C ASN A 55 -7.38 -23.32 -29.86
N MET A 56 -6.65 -24.20 -30.57
CA MET A 56 -6.15 -25.44 -30.00
C MET A 56 -5.03 -25.19 -28.99
N ALA A 57 -4.12 -24.25 -29.28
CA ALA A 57 -3.07 -23.82 -28.37
C ALA A 57 -3.63 -23.23 -27.06
N LEU A 58 -4.63 -22.36 -27.15
CA LEU A 58 -5.29 -21.81 -25.96
C LEU A 58 -6.03 -22.90 -25.16
N LYS A 59 -6.66 -23.86 -25.84
CA LYS A 59 -7.29 -25.01 -25.18
C LYS A 59 -6.25 -25.89 -24.46
N GLN A 60 -5.07 -26.05 -25.03
CA GLN A 60 -3.96 -26.82 -24.46
C GLN A 60 -3.38 -26.14 -23.21
N MET A 61 -3.33 -24.80 -23.18
CA MET A 61 -2.96 -24.04 -21.97
C MET A 61 -3.93 -24.26 -20.81
N GLY A 62 -5.19 -24.55 -21.13
CA GLY A 62 -6.24 -24.77 -20.15
C GLY A 62 -7.01 -23.50 -19.80
N ASP A 63 -7.68 -23.51 -18.65
CA ASP A 63 -8.55 -22.41 -18.23
C ASP A 63 -7.73 -21.26 -17.60
N PRO A 64 -7.77 -20.04 -18.17
CA PRO A 64 -7.06 -18.90 -17.61
C PRO A 64 -7.51 -18.52 -16.19
N ASP A 65 -8.77 -18.78 -15.81
CA ASP A 65 -9.24 -18.51 -14.45
C ASP A 65 -8.58 -19.47 -13.43
N ILE A 66 -8.35 -20.73 -13.81
CA ILE A 66 -7.62 -21.69 -12.98
C ILE A 66 -6.15 -21.29 -12.88
N LEU A 67 -5.50 -20.96 -14.01
CA LEU A 67 -4.13 -20.47 -14.04
C LEU A 67 -3.95 -19.25 -13.13
N SER A 68 -4.87 -18.28 -13.20
CA SER A 68 -4.80 -17.08 -12.37
C SER A 68 -4.81 -17.37 -10.87
N LYS A 69 -5.52 -18.42 -10.44
CA LYS A 69 -5.56 -18.86 -9.04
C LYS A 69 -4.28 -19.59 -8.64
N ILE A 70 -3.67 -20.36 -9.54
CA ILE A 70 -2.39 -21.05 -9.30
C ILE A 70 -1.26 -20.04 -9.09
N TYR A 71 -1.17 -19.02 -9.94
CA TYR A 71 -0.12 -17.99 -9.89
C TYR A 71 -0.45 -16.78 -9.01
N LYS A 72 -1.53 -16.87 -8.22
CA LYS A 72 -2.00 -15.79 -7.35
C LYS A 72 -0.91 -15.36 -6.36
N ASP A 73 -0.60 -14.06 -6.35
CA ASP A 73 0.36 -13.50 -5.40
C ASP A 73 -0.15 -13.69 -3.96
N LYS A 74 0.74 -14.18 -3.07
CA LYS A 74 0.47 -14.22 -1.62
C LYS A 74 0.45 -12.81 -1.06
N ILE A 75 -0.74 -12.31 -0.75
CA ILE A 75 -0.91 -11.03 -0.06
C ILE A 75 -0.61 -11.24 1.43
N TYR A 76 0.47 -10.63 1.92
CA TYR A 76 0.90 -10.73 3.32
C TYR A 76 -0.07 -9.98 4.26
N LYS A 77 -1.11 -10.68 4.74
CA LYS A 77 -2.07 -10.17 5.75
C LYS A 77 -1.44 -9.88 7.12
N TYR A 78 -0.35 -10.58 7.47
CA TYR A 78 0.28 -10.57 8.81
C TYR A 78 0.79 -9.19 9.27
N ASN A 79 1.05 -8.28 8.34
CA ASN A 79 1.64 -6.98 8.66
C ASN A 79 0.70 -5.98 9.37
N LYS A 80 -0.64 -6.13 9.24
CA LYS A 80 -1.60 -5.14 9.78
C LYS A 80 -1.81 -5.30 11.29
N LEU A 81 -1.97 -6.53 11.78
CA LEU A 81 -2.14 -6.80 13.22
C LEU A 81 -0.86 -6.46 14.00
N PHE A 82 0.30 -6.89 13.50
CA PHE A 82 1.58 -6.56 14.09
C PHE A 82 1.74 -5.03 14.27
N ARG A 83 1.34 -4.27 13.25
CA ARG A 83 1.37 -2.80 13.30
C ARG A 83 0.48 -2.22 14.40
N ILE A 84 -0.75 -2.71 14.56
CA ILE A 84 -1.64 -2.28 15.67
C ILE A 84 -0.97 -2.55 17.01
N PHE A 85 -0.46 -3.76 17.22
CA PHE A 85 0.23 -4.12 18.47
C PHE A 85 1.44 -3.22 18.72
N SER A 86 2.26 -2.95 17.69
CA SER A 86 3.39 -2.03 17.82
C SER A 86 2.95 -0.61 18.19
N LEU A 87 1.88 -0.08 17.56
CA LEU A 87 1.36 1.25 17.89
C LEU A 87 0.89 1.33 19.35
N ILE A 88 0.17 0.31 19.83
CA ILE A 88 -0.29 0.25 21.23
C ILE A 88 0.91 0.24 22.18
N ILE A 89 1.87 -0.65 21.96
CA ILE A 89 3.04 -0.80 22.83
C ILE A 89 3.88 0.49 22.85
N ILE A 90 4.23 1.04 21.69
CA ILE A 90 5.07 2.24 21.61
C ILE A 90 4.36 3.45 22.21
N THR A 91 3.06 3.62 21.96
CA THR A 91 2.28 4.71 22.57
C THR A 91 2.21 4.57 24.09
N SER A 92 2.10 3.34 24.60
CA SER A 92 2.08 3.07 26.05
C SER A 92 3.43 3.39 26.70
N ILE A 93 4.54 3.02 26.06
CA ILE A 93 5.89 3.38 26.51
C ILE A 93 6.09 4.90 26.48
N PHE A 94 5.61 5.57 25.43
CA PHE A 94 5.68 7.02 25.31
C PHE A 94 4.94 7.73 26.45
N ILE A 95 3.68 7.36 26.72
CA ILE A 95 2.89 7.92 27.82
C ILE A 95 3.55 7.64 29.18
N PHE A 96 3.97 6.39 29.42
CA PHE A 96 4.58 6.01 30.69
C PHE A 96 5.89 6.76 30.95
N SER A 97 6.76 6.85 29.94
CA SER A 97 8.05 7.55 30.07
C SER A 97 7.85 9.04 30.31
N ASP A 98 6.89 9.69 29.64
CA ASP A 98 6.58 11.11 29.86
C ASP A 98 6.05 11.35 31.28
N PHE A 99 5.06 10.55 31.72
CA PHE A 99 4.48 10.69 33.04
C PHE A 99 5.50 10.43 34.16
N ALA A 100 6.32 9.38 34.03
CA ALA A 100 7.37 9.08 34.99
C ALA A 100 8.43 10.20 35.04
N TYR A 101 8.81 10.75 33.87
CA TYR A 101 9.75 11.87 33.79
C TYR A 101 9.19 13.13 34.44
N ILE A 102 7.93 13.47 34.19
CA ILE A 102 7.26 14.60 34.85
C ILE A 102 7.21 14.41 36.37
N SER A 103 6.92 13.20 36.83
CA SER A 103 6.80 12.91 38.26
C SER A 103 8.12 12.97 39.03
N LEU A 104 9.26 12.71 38.37
CA LEU A 104 10.58 12.68 39.01
C LEU A 104 11.26 14.05 39.05
N ASN A 105 10.87 14.96 38.15
CA ASN A 105 11.50 16.26 38.01
C ASN A 105 10.60 17.37 38.55
N SER A 106 11.20 18.43 39.07
CA SER A 106 10.48 19.59 39.62
C SER A 106 10.06 20.56 38.52
N PHE A 107 9.11 20.17 37.68
CA PHE A 107 8.56 21.03 36.63
C PHE A 107 7.59 22.08 37.20
N ASN A 108 7.55 23.26 36.57
CA ASN A 108 6.51 24.24 36.86
C ASN A 108 5.18 23.85 36.18
N ASN A 109 4.06 24.43 36.64
CA ASN A 109 2.73 24.10 36.13
C ASN A 109 2.58 24.31 34.61
N PHE A 110 3.27 25.29 34.05
CA PHE A 110 3.23 25.58 32.61
C PHE A 110 3.94 24.49 31.79
N GLN A 111 5.10 24.03 32.23
CA GLN A 111 5.85 22.94 31.60
C GLN A 111 5.05 21.63 31.65
N ILE A 112 4.46 21.31 32.81
CA ILE A 112 3.58 20.14 32.96
C ILE A 112 2.42 20.21 31.99
N PHE A 113 1.78 21.38 31.86
CA PHE A 113 0.68 21.58 30.92
C PHE A 113 1.10 21.33 29.47
N LEU A 114 2.26 21.85 29.04
CA LEU A 114 2.77 21.66 27.69
C LEU A 114 3.08 20.18 27.37
N CYS A 115 3.83 19.49 28.24
CA CYS A 115 4.16 18.08 28.06
C CYS A 115 2.89 17.22 28.01
N SER A 116 1.98 17.42 28.97
CA SER A 116 0.71 16.68 29.03
C SER A 116 -0.14 16.92 27.78
N SER A 117 -0.22 18.17 27.30
CA SER A 117 -0.97 18.51 26.08
C SER A 117 -0.39 17.82 24.85
N PHE A 118 0.95 17.82 24.72
CA PHE A 118 1.63 17.12 23.65
C PHE A 118 1.38 15.61 23.70
N THR A 119 1.48 15.01 24.89
CA THR A 119 1.23 13.58 25.09
C THR A 119 -0.20 13.18 24.75
N ILE A 120 -1.19 14.02 25.11
CA ILE A 120 -2.59 13.81 24.74
C ILE A 120 -2.75 13.87 23.20
N LEU A 121 -2.16 14.85 22.53
CA LEU A 121 -2.25 14.98 21.07
C LEU A 121 -1.68 13.76 20.33
N ILE A 122 -0.49 13.29 20.74
CA ILE A 122 0.13 12.10 20.14
C ILE A 122 -0.69 10.84 20.42
N SER A 123 -1.23 10.71 21.62
CA SER A 123 -2.09 9.59 22.00
C SER A 123 -3.38 9.55 21.19
N LEU A 124 -4.03 10.71 20.99
CA LEU A 124 -5.23 10.83 20.14
C LEU A 124 -4.92 10.45 18.69
N GLN A 125 -3.80 10.92 18.14
CA GLN A 125 -3.36 10.54 16.80
C GLN A 125 -3.18 9.02 16.67
N SER A 126 -2.47 8.38 17.61
CA SER A 126 -2.29 6.93 17.63
C SER A 126 -3.63 6.18 17.70
N ILE A 127 -4.59 6.67 18.49
CA ILE A 127 -5.94 6.08 18.60
C ILE A 127 -6.66 6.12 17.25
N PHE A 128 -6.64 7.27 16.56
CA PHE A 128 -7.26 7.39 15.24
C PHE A 128 -6.64 6.42 14.23
N GLU A 129 -5.30 6.31 14.20
CA GLU A 129 -4.62 5.36 13.33
C GLU A 129 -5.01 3.90 13.64
N ILE A 130 -5.02 3.52 14.92
CA ILE A 130 -5.43 2.18 15.35
C ILE A 130 -6.87 1.88 14.93
N MET A 131 -7.79 2.83 15.13
CA MET A 131 -9.20 2.68 14.74
C MET A 131 -9.34 2.46 13.23
N ASP A 132 -8.60 3.21 12.42
CA ASP A 132 -8.60 3.04 10.98
C ASP A 132 -8.04 1.67 10.58
N PHE A 133 -6.92 1.22 11.15
CA PHE A 133 -6.39 -0.11 10.88
C PHE A 133 -7.36 -1.23 11.29
N ILE A 134 -8.04 -1.12 12.43
CA ILE A 134 -9.07 -2.09 12.85
C ILE A 134 -10.21 -2.13 11.84
N ARG A 135 -10.70 -0.97 11.37
CA ARG A 135 -11.75 -0.90 10.36
C ARG A 135 -11.33 -1.62 9.08
N ILE A 136 -10.09 -1.43 8.64
CA ILE A 136 -9.54 -2.08 7.45
C ILE A 136 -9.34 -3.57 7.63
N ILE A 137 -8.91 -4.04 8.80
CA ILE A 137 -8.79 -5.48 9.07
C ILE A 137 -10.15 -6.15 9.05
N LYS A 138 -11.18 -5.53 9.64
CA LYS A 138 -12.55 -6.04 9.59
C LYS A 138 -13.03 -6.18 8.14
N LYS A 139 -12.84 -5.12 7.33
CA LYS A 139 -13.26 -5.11 5.94
C LYS A 139 -12.49 -6.12 5.08
N ASP A 140 -11.19 -6.26 5.29
CA ASP A 140 -10.36 -7.30 4.65
C ASP A 140 -10.85 -8.71 5.03
N GLY A 141 -11.25 -8.93 6.29
CA GLY A 141 -11.87 -10.17 6.74
C GLY A 141 -13.19 -10.48 6.04
N GLU A 142 -14.07 -9.48 5.88
CA GLU A 142 -15.33 -9.61 5.12
C GLU A 142 -15.07 -9.95 3.64
N LEU A 143 -14.28 -9.12 2.96
CA LEU A 143 -13.98 -9.26 1.53
C LEU A 143 -13.16 -10.51 1.21
N SER A 144 -12.42 -11.06 2.17
CA SER A 144 -11.66 -12.29 1.94
C SER A 144 -12.52 -13.54 1.71
N LYS A 145 -13.83 -13.44 1.96
CA LYS A 145 -14.81 -14.49 1.64
C LYS A 145 -15.31 -14.40 0.20
N GLU A 146 -15.05 -13.29 -0.48
CA GLU A 146 -15.41 -13.04 -1.87
C GLU A 146 -14.22 -13.29 -2.78
N ASP A 147 -14.49 -13.76 -3.99
CA ASP A 147 -13.47 -13.84 -5.02
C ASP A 147 -13.15 -12.42 -5.53
N PRO A 148 -11.88 -11.97 -5.44
CA PRO A 148 -11.51 -10.68 -5.98
C PRO A 148 -11.66 -10.66 -7.50
N LEU A 149 -11.99 -9.51 -8.07
CA LEU A 149 -12.06 -9.32 -9.51
C LEU A 149 -10.66 -9.39 -10.11
N PHE A 150 -9.73 -8.56 -9.64
CA PHE A 150 -8.33 -8.58 -10.07
C PHE A 150 -7.44 -7.79 -9.12
N TYR A 151 -6.13 -7.95 -9.29
CA TYR A 151 -5.12 -7.14 -8.60
C TYR A 151 -4.65 -6.03 -9.53
N ILE A 152 -4.56 -4.82 -8.99
CA ILE A 152 -3.94 -3.70 -9.70
C ILE A 152 -2.42 -3.93 -9.68
N GLN A 153 -1.85 -4.07 -10.86
CA GLN A 153 -0.44 -4.28 -11.12
C GLN A 153 0.30 -2.96 -10.90
N SER A 154 1.02 -2.91 -9.79
CA SER A 154 1.86 -1.77 -9.44
C SER A 154 3.24 -1.87 -10.10
N TYR A 155 3.83 -0.73 -10.44
CA TYR A 155 5.24 -0.67 -10.81
C TYR A 155 6.13 -0.92 -9.58
N LYS A 156 7.17 -1.75 -9.74
CA LYS A 156 8.20 -1.98 -8.72
C LYS A 156 9.10 -0.75 -8.50
N GLU A 157 9.26 0.07 -9.53
CA GLU A 157 10.13 1.25 -9.48
C GLU A 157 9.51 2.36 -8.63
N SER A 158 10.31 2.92 -7.73
CA SER A 158 9.88 3.94 -6.78
C SER A 158 9.90 5.34 -7.39
N ILE A 159 8.80 6.09 -7.23
CA ILE A 159 8.69 7.51 -7.59
C ILE A 159 9.66 8.35 -6.73
N TRP A 160 9.96 9.57 -7.16
CA TRP A 160 10.78 10.51 -6.41
C TRP A 160 10.29 10.69 -4.96
N ASP A 161 8.99 10.90 -4.74
CA ASP A 161 8.40 11.02 -3.38
C ASP A 161 8.69 9.80 -2.50
N GLU A 162 8.65 8.60 -3.06
CA GLU A 162 8.93 7.37 -2.31
C GLU A 162 10.41 7.22 -1.98
N LYS A 163 11.29 7.64 -2.89
CA LYS A 163 12.72 7.69 -2.62
C LYS A 163 12.98 8.67 -1.48
N THR A 164 12.37 9.86 -1.53
CA THR A 164 12.44 10.88 -0.48
C THR A 164 11.94 10.33 0.87
N MET A 165 10.77 9.68 0.89
CA MET A 165 10.24 9.06 2.11
C MET A 165 11.13 7.94 2.64
N ARG A 166 11.77 7.16 1.76
CA ARG A 166 12.75 6.15 2.17
C ARG A 166 13.98 6.78 2.81
N TYR A 167 14.51 7.87 2.27
CA TYR A 167 15.63 8.60 2.88
C TYR A 167 15.27 9.17 4.25
N ILE A 168 14.07 9.76 4.38
CA ILE A 168 13.54 10.23 5.67
C ILE A 168 13.48 9.08 6.68
N GLN A 169 12.95 7.91 6.28
CA GLN A 169 12.89 6.73 7.14
C GLN A 169 14.29 6.25 7.56
N THR A 170 15.25 6.17 6.63
CA THR A 170 16.62 5.77 6.95
C THR A 170 17.29 6.77 7.89
N PHE A 171 17.08 8.06 7.69
CA PHE A 171 17.60 9.12 8.56
C PHE A 171 17.03 9.02 9.98
N LEU A 172 15.70 8.94 10.11
CA LEU A 172 15.03 8.80 11.41
C LEU A 172 15.45 7.51 12.13
N PHE A 173 15.62 6.40 11.41
CA PHE A 173 16.12 5.15 11.97
C PHE A 173 17.56 5.29 12.49
N GLY A 174 18.44 5.98 11.75
CA GLY A 174 19.79 6.29 12.19
C GLY A 174 19.80 7.11 13.48
N PHE A 175 18.90 8.09 13.60
CA PHE A 175 18.74 8.89 14.81
C PHE A 175 18.25 8.05 16.00
N CYS A 176 17.26 7.16 15.80
CA CYS A 176 16.86 6.20 16.83
C CYS A 176 18.03 5.33 17.32
N LEU A 177 18.90 4.89 16.40
CA LEU A 177 20.05 4.05 16.74
C LEU A 177 21.08 4.82 17.60
N ILE A 178 21.33 6.09 17.28
CA ILE A 178 22.19 6.97 18.10
C ILE A 178 21.61 7.13 19.51
N LEU A 179 20.31 7.43 19.63
CA LEU A 179 19.64 7.54 20.92
C LEU A 179 19.64 6.22 21.70
N PHE A 180 19.49 5.09 21.01
CA PHE A 180 19.53 3.77 21.63
C PHE A 180 20.92 3.44 22.19
N ILE A 181 21.99 3.77 21.48
CA ILE A 181 23.37 3.65 22.01
C ILE A 181 23.56 4.55 23.24
N SER A 182 23.06 5.79 23.20
CA SER A 182 23.08 6.69 24.36
C SER A 182 22.33 6.08 25.55
N LEU A 183 21.17 5.47 25.31
CA LEU A 183 20.37 4.82 26.33
C LEU A 183 21.11 3.65 26.99
N ILE A 184 21.72 2.77 26.21
CA ILE A 184 22.52 1.65 26.74
C ILE A 184 23.65 2.15 27.64
N ASN A 185 24.38 3.20 27.20
CA ASN A 185 25.47 3.77 27.98
C ASN A 185 24.99 4.35 29.32
N LYS A 186 23.80 4.97 29.35
CA LYS A 186 23.19 5.47 30.59
C LYS A 186 22.74 4.33 31.51
N PHE A 187 22.13 3.28 30.96
CA PHE A 187 21.67 2.12 31.74
C PHE A 187 22.78 1.38 32.46
N ASN A 188 23.99 1.31 31.86
CA ASN A 188 25.14 0.71 32.51
C ASN A 188 25.59 1.46 33.79
N ASN A 189 25.13 2.70 33.99
CA ASN A 189 25.53 3.59 35.10
C ASN A 189 24.32 4.11 35.90
N ILE A 190 23.22 3.35 36.00
CA ILE A 190 21.90 3.85 36.44
C ILE A 190 21.75 4.14 37.94
N GLU A 191 22.85 4.26 38.67
CA GLU A 191 22.84 4.34 40.14
C GLU A 191 22.23 5.64 40.69
N SER A 192 22.03 6.66 39.86
CA SER A 192 21.44 7.95 40.28
C SER A 192 20.06 8.21 39.66
N ILE A 193 19.21 8.90 40.43
CA ILE A 193 17.90 9.41 39.99
C ILE A 193 18.03 10.31 38.75
N GLU A 194 19.12 11.07 38.64
CA GLU A 194 19.41 11.92 37.48
C GLU A 194 19.65 11.10 36.21
N VAL A 195 20.42 10.01 36.29
CA VAL A 195 20.66 9.11 35.16
C VAL A 195 19.37 8.37 34.78
N PHE A 196 18.55 7.98 35.75
CA PHE A 196 17.25 7.36 35.49
C PHE A 196 16.29 8.33 34.79
N SER A 197 16.16 9.57 35.28
CA SER A 197 15.37 10.65 34.68
C SER A 197 15.81 10.92 33.23
N SER A 198 17.12 11.06 33.00
CA SER A 198 17.68 11.26 31.66
C SER A 198 17.45 10.06 30.74
N SER A 199 17.36 8.84 31.28
CA SER A 199 17.04 7.63 30.52
C SER A 199 15.57 7.62 30.07
N LEU A 200 14.64 8.07 30.93
CA LEU A 200 13.22 8.20 30.58
C LEU A 200 13.00 9.21 29.44
N GLU A 201 13.69 10.35 29.47
CA GLU A 201 13.64 11.34 28.38
C GLU A 201 14.14 10.75 27.05
N THR A 202 15.22 9.97 27.09
CA THR A 202 15.73 9.27 25.90
C THR A 202 14.75 8.20 25.40
N ILE A 203 14.12 7.44 26.29
CA ILE A 203 13.06 6.47 25.93
C ILE A 203 11.87 7.18 25.26
N ASN A 204 11.45 8.31 25.82
CA ASN A 204 10.35 9.11 25.27
C ASN A 204 10.69 9.60 23.85
N SER A 205 11.89 10.13 23.66
CA SER A 205 12.40 10.60 22.36
C SER A 205 12.47 9.48 21.32
N ILE A 206 13.00 8.30 21.69
CA ILE A 206 13.01 7.13 20.82
C ILE A 206 11.59 6.72 20.44
N SER A 207 10.69 6.65 21.42
CA SER A 207 9.30 6.25 21.21
C SER A 207 8.57 7.21 20.26
N PHE A 208 8.76 8.52 20.43
CA PHE A 208 8.21 9.53 19.54
C PHE A 208 8.68 9.35 18.09
N ILE A 209 9.99 9.13 17.88
CA ILE A 209 10.54 8.95 16.53
C ILE A 209 10.06 7.64 15.91
N LEU A 210 9.91 6.58 16.71
CA LEU A 210 9.31 5.32 16.25
C LEU A 210 7.85 5.51 15.81
N LEU A 211 7.06 6.34 16.52
CA LEU A 211 5.69 6.69 16.09
C LEU A 211 5.70 7.46 14.76
N ILE A 212 6.62 8.41 14.58
CA ILE A 212 6.78 9.11 13.29
C ILE A 212 7.17 8.12 12.18
N LEU A 213 8.15 7.25 12.42
CA LEU A 213 8.57 6.21 11.47
C LEU A 213 7.39 5.33 11.04
N MET A 214 6.56 4.92 12.00
CA MET A 214 5.35 4.15 11.71
C MET A 214 4.38 4.97 10.87
N SER A 215 4.10 6.22 11.23
CA SER A 215 3.21 7.10 10.48
C SER A 215 3.67 7.29 9.03
N VAL A 216 4.97 7.59 8.83
CA VAL A 216 5.58 7.78 7.51
C VAL A 216 5.61 6.47 6.69
N SER A 217 5.68 5.30 7.34
CA SER A 217 5.66 4.01 6.64
C SER A 217 4.36 3.73 5.87
N ILE A 218 3.24 4.39 6.21
CA ILE A 218 1.97 4.31 5.47
C ILE A 218 2.14 4.83 4.03
N PHE A 219 2.97 5.86 3.87
CA PHE A 219 3.20 6.49 2.59
C PHE A 219 4.11 5.65 1.69
N ASN A 220 4.86 4.67 2.23
CA ASN A 220 5.68 3.77 1.43
C ASN A 220 4.79 2.83 0.59
N PRO A 221 4.75 2.98 -0.75
CA PRO A 221 3.80 2.26 -1.60
C PRO A 221 4.30 0.91 -2.06
N LYS A 222 5.54 0.51 -1.72
CA LYS A 222 6.10 -0.82 -1.99
C LYS A 222 5.37 -2.00 -1.34
N ARG A 223 4.28 -1.74 -0.60
CA ARG A 223 3.44 -2.74 0.09
C ARG A 223 1.95 -2.66 -0.28
N LYS A 224 1.59 -1.96 -1.37
CA LYS A 224 0.20 -1.70 -1.75
C LYS A 224 -0.24 -2.58 -2.92
N SER A 225 -0.49 -3.86 -2.67
CA SER A 225 -1.38 -4.60 -3.58
C SER A 225 -2.78 -3.98 -3.41
N ALA A 226 -3.25 -3.28 -4.44
CA ALA A 226 -4.63 -2.84 -4.48
C ALA A 226 -5.46 -3.97 -5.12
N ILE A 227 -6.45 -4.44 -4.37
CA ILE A 227 -7.32 -5.54 -4.78
C ILE A 227 -8.67 -4.95 -5.15
N VAL A 228 -9.16 -5.30 -6.32
CA VAL A 228 -10.48 -4.88 -6.79
C VAL A 228 -11.49 -5.94 -6.40
N TYR A 229 -12.55 -5.52 -5.71
CA TYR A 229 -13.75 -6.30 -5.41
C TYR A 229 -14.96 -5.65 -6.08
N ASN A 230 -16.11 -6.33 -6.07
CA ASN A 230 -17.36 -5.79 -6.61
C ASN A 230 -17.81 -4.52 -5.88
N GLU A 231 -17.58 -4.43 -4.56
CA GLU A 231 -17.99 -3.28 -3.77
C GLU A 231 -17.02 -2.09 -3.85
N GLY A 232 -15.76 -2.32 -4.25
CA GLY A 232 -14.73 -1.29 -4.25
C GLY A 232 -13.30 -1.82 -4.23
N ILE A 233 -12.35 -0.92 -3.96
CA ILE A 233 -10.92 -1.19 -4.02
C ILE A 233 -10.34 -1.26 -2.60
N LEU A 234 -9.78 -2.41 -2.25
CA LEU A 234 -9.08 -2.62 -0.99
C LEU A 234 -7.59 -2.31 -1.15
N MET A 235 -7.11 -1.38 -0.33
CA MET A 235 -5.69 -1.02 -0.21
C MET A 235 -5.15 -1.42 1.17
N PHE A 236 -3.85 -1.23 1.38
CA PHE A 236 -3.19 -1.58 2.64
C PHE A 236 -3.79 -0.86 3.86
N ASN A 237 -4.05 0.44 3.75
CA ASN A 237 -4.49 1.32 4.84
C ASN A 237 -5.91 1.87 4.65
N SER A 238 -6.60 1.51 3.57
CA SER A 238 -7.90 2.07 3.24
C SER A 238 -8.73 1.13 2.38
N PHE A 239 -10.04 1.29 2.44
CA PHE A 239 -10.98 0.68 1.52
C PHE A 239 -11.77 1.80 0.85
N VAL A 240 -11.91 1.73 -0.46
CA VAL A 240 -12.60 2.75 -1.26
C VAL A 240 -13.81 2.09 -1.92
N PRO A 241 -15.01 2.23 -1.33
CA PRO A 241 -16.25 1.80 -1.97
C PRO A 241 -16.46 2.58 -3.27
N PHE A 242 -16.92 1.91 -4.34
CA PHE A 242 -17.24 2.61 -5.60
C PHE A 242 -18.28 3.70 -5.40
N SER A 243 -19.27 3.47 -4.53
CA SER A 243 -20.30 4.45 -4.17
C SER A 243 -19.76 5.74 -3.53
N SER A 244 -18.51 5.75 -3.06
CA SER A 244 -17.88 6.93 -2.47
C SER A 244 -17.05 7.75 -3.46
N ILE A 245 -16.89 7.27 -4.70
CA ILE A 245 -16.04 7.89 -5.72
C ILE A 245 -16.91 8.74 -6.64
N ASN A 246 -16.69 10.05 -6.62
CA ASN A 246 -17.40 11.00 -7.49
C ASN A 246 -16.72 11.13 -8.87
N GLY A 247 -15.46 10.74 -8.95
CA GLY A 247 -14.71 10.63 -10.19
C GLY A 247 -13.25 10.26 -9.94
N TYR A 248 -12.53 9.95 -11.00
CA TYR A 248 -11.13 9.52 -10.95
C TYR A 248 -10.26 10.36 -11.89
N MET A 249 -8.95 10.39 -11.64
CA MET A 249 -7.98 11.08 -12.47
C MET A 249 -6.71 10.24 -12.62
N TRP A 250 -6.14 10.28 -13.82
CA TRP A 250 -4.83 9.73 -14.12
C TRP A 250 -3.77 10.82 -14.07
N SER A 251 -2.67 10.58 -13.35
CA SER A 251 -1.43 11.32 -13.55
C SER A 251 -0.39 10.43 -14.23
N LYS A 252 0.40 11.04 -15.12
CA LYS A 252 1.40 10.35 -15.93
C LYS A 252 2.78 10.87 -15.57
N GLU A 253 3.67 9.97 -15.18
CA GLU A 253 5.06 10.28 -14.86
C GLU A 253 6.01 9.42 -15.68
N ASN A 254 7.18 9.96 -16.03
CA ASN A 254 8.24 9.19 -16.68
C ASN A 254 9.32 8.85 -15.65
N ILE A 255 9.47 7.56 -15.33
CA ILE A 255 10.46 7.04 -14.39
C ILE A 255 11.44 6.19 -15.21
N ASN A 256 12.69 6.64 -15.31
CA ASN A 256 13.78 5.93 -16.02
C ASN A 256 13.41 5.51 -17.46
N GLY A 257 12.65 6.33 -18.18
CA GLY A 257 12.22 6.03 -19.56
C GLY A 257 10.94 5.19 -19.66
N LYS A 258 10.38 4.74 -18.53
CA LYS A 258 9.09 4.04 -18.48
C LYS A 258 7.99 4.99 -18.03
N ILE A 259 6.85 4.90 -18.71
CA ILE A 259 5.66 5.67 -18.36
C ILE A 259 4.95 4.96 -17.20
N CYS A 260 4.83 5.63 -16.06
CA CYS A 260 4.06 5.19 -14.90
C CYS A 260 2.76 5.99 -14.83
N TYR A 261 1.64 5.29 -14.58
CA TYR A 261 0.35 5.91 -14.36
C TYR A 261 -0.03 5.79 -12.89
N SER A 262 -0.53 6.89 -12.34
CA SER A 262 -1.05 6.93 -10.98
C SER A 262 -2.52 7.33 -11.01
N LEU A 263 -3.34 6.54 -10.32
CA LEU A 263 -4.77 6.70 -10.20
C LEU A 263 -5.10 7.39 -8.88
N ALA A 264 -5.92 8.44 -8.95
CA ALA A 264 -6.41 9.13 -7.77
C ALA A 264 -7.93 9.35 -7.84
N PHE A 265 -8.57 9.46 -6.68
CA PHE A 265 -10.03 9.53 -6.55
C PHE A 265 -10.50 10.84 -5.94
N SER A 266 -11.60 11.37 -6.47
CA SER A 266 -12.42 12.39 -5.83
C SER A 266 -13.50 11.74 -4.98
N THR A 267 -13.66 12.16 -3.71
CA THR A 267 -14.63 11.57 -2.76
C THR A 267 -15.41 12.66 -2.02
N GLU A 268 -16.65 12.36 -1.59
CA GLU A 268 -17.55 13.33 -0.93
C GLU A 268 -17.08 13.83 0.45
N LYS A 269 -16.25 13.06 1.18
CA LYS A 269 -15.90 13.31 2.59
C LYS A 269 -14.80 14.36 2.80
N THR A 270 -14.83 15.48 2.08
CA THR A 270 -13.90 16.60 2.28
C THR A 270 -14.61 17.87 2.76
N SER A 271 -14.96 17.92 4.06
CA SER A 271 -14.83 19.16 4.85
C SER A 271 -15.13 18.96 6.34
N PHE A 272 -14.25 19.48 7.20
CA PHE A 272 -14.73 20.35 8.29
C PHE A 272 -14.15 21.77 8.22
N ILE A 273 -13.14 22.04 7.38
CA ILE A 273 -12.62 23.38 7.11
C ILE A 273 -12.39 23.46 5.58
N LYS A 274 -13.12 24.34 4.87
CA LYS A 274 -13.49 24.19 3.44
C LYS A 274 -12.38 24.46 2.38
N LYS A 275 -12.41 23.60 1.33
CA LYS A 275 -12.10 23.74 -0.15
C LYS A 275 -10.73 24.31 -0.57
N SER A 276 -9.95 23.76 -1.52
CA SER A 276 -10.22 23.24 -2.89
C SER A 276 -8.95 22.52 -3.41
N SER A 277 -8.85 21.75 -4.50
CA SER A 277 -9.68 21.41 -5.66
C SER A 277 -9.37 19.96 -6.05
N LEU A 278 -10.39 19.13 -6.25
CA LEU A 278 -10.35 17.78 -6.87
C LEU A 278 -9.22 16.84 -6.38
N ILE A 279 -9.64 15.79 -5.66
CA ILE A 279 -8.87 14.62 -5.21
C ILE A 279 -8.37 14.74 -3.77
N SER A 280 -8.71 13.74 -2.96
CA SER A 280 -8.26 13.66 -1.57
C SER A 280 -6.75 13.37 -1.52
N ASN A 281 -5.92 14.38 -1.23
CA ASN A 281 -4.49 14.23 -0.93
C ASN A 281 -4.19 13.30 0.28
N GLU A 282 -5.22 12.91 1.04
CA GLU A 282 -5.08 11.98 2.17
C GLU A 282 -4.73 10.55 1.75
N ARG A 283 -4.97 10.19 0.47
CA ARG A 283 -4.70 8.85 -0.06
C ARG A 283 -3.59 8.93 -1.09
N ALA A 284 -2.52 8.20 -0.84
CA ALA A 284 -1.49 7.97 -1.85
C ALA A 284 -2.13 7.39 -3.10
N SER A 285 -1.81 7.96 -4.26
CA SER A 285 -2.27 7.47 -5.55
C SER A 285 -1.92 5.99 -5.75
N ILE A 286 -2.79 5.27 -6.45
CA ILE A 286 -2.57 3.87 -6.78
C ILE A 286 -1.75 3.83 -8.06
N LYS A 287 -0.58 3.19 -8.01
CA LYS A 287 0.19 2.94 -9.23
C LYS A 287 -0.47 1.85 -10.06
N VAL A 288 -0.56 2.08 -11.35
CA VAL A 288 -1.21 1.18 -12.29
C VAL A 288 -0.34 0.99 -13.51
N SER A 289 -0.12 -0.27 -13.88
CA SER A 289 0.48 -0.65 -15.15
C SER A 289 -0.29 -0.05 -16.32
N SER A 290 0.44 0.43 -17.33
CA SER A 290 -0.15 0.91 -18.60
C SER A 290 -1.09 -0.12 -19.23
N SER A 291 -0.82 -1.42 -19.04
CA SER A 291 -1.63 -2.52 -19.55
C SER A 291 -3.03 -2.63 -18.93
N GLN A 292 -3.25 -2.05 -17.75
CA GLN A 292 -4.52 -2.13 -17.02
C GLN A 292 -5.37 -0.85 -17.09
N ILE A 293 -4.91 0.21 -17.76
CA ILE A 293 -5.65 1.47 -17.84
C ILE A 293 -7.01 1.27 -18.49
N THR A 294 -7.07 0.58 -19.63
CA THR A 294 -8.33 0.33 -20.34
C THR A 294 -9.30 -0.47 -19.47
N LEU A 295 -8.80 -1.52 -18.81
CA LEU A 295 -9.58 -2.36 -17.89
C LEU A 295 -10.18 -1.54 -16.73
N LEU A 296 -9.37 -0.68 -16.12
CA LEU A 296 -9.83 0.17 -15.01
C LEU A 296 -10.81 1.25 -15.48
N ASN A 297 -10.59 1.85 -16.65
CA ASN A 297 -11.51 2.80 -17.24
C ASN A 297 -12.88 2.15 -17.52
N GLU A 298 -12.91 0.93 -18.03
CA GLU A 298 -14.14 0.16 -18.23
C GLU A 298 -14.83 -0.18 -16.90
N LEU A 299 -14.06 -0.58 -15.89
CA LEU A 299 -14.56 -0.81 -14.53
C LEU A 299 -15.20 0.45 -13.93
N PHE A 300 -14.58 1.62 -14.07
CA PHE A 300 -15.15 2.86 -13.54
C PHE A 300 -16.40 3.28 -14.30
N LYS A 301 -16.40 3.13 -15.62
CA LYS A 301 -17.59 3.39 -16.46
C LYS A 301 -18.77 2.48 -16.08
N SER A 302 -18.53 1.19 -15.85
CA SER A 302 -19.60 0.25 -15.45
C SER A 302 -20.19 0.58 -14.06
N ASN A 303 -19.43 1.29 -13.22
CA ASN A 303 -19.88 1.81 -11.93
C ASN A 303 -20.41 3.26 -11.99
N ASN A 304 -20.63 3.83 -13.18
CA ASN A 304 -21.06 5.22 -13.39
C ASN A 304 -20.11 6.29 -12.81
N ILE A 305 -18.81 5.98 -12.76
CA ILE A 305 -17.78 6.90 -12.27
C ILE A 305 -17.07 7.53 -13.47
N GLY A 306 -17.13 8.85 -13.57
CA GLY A 306 -16.49 9.61 -14.66
C GLY A 306 -15.02 9.94 -14.41
N GLU A 307 -14.26 10.06 -15.49
CA GLU A 307 -12.92 10.65 -15.47
C GLU A 307 -13.04 12.17 -15.31
N ILE A 308 -12.24 12.74 -14.42
CA ILE A 308 -12.17 14.17 -14.18
C ILE A 308 -10.88 14.68 -14.80
N ASN A 309 -10.98 15.68 -15.67
CA ASN A 309 -9.82 16.37 -16.21
C ASN A 309 -9.24 17.31 -15.14
N GLY A 310 -7.96 17.13 -14.83
CA GLY A 310 -7.18 18.02 -13.96
C GLY A 310 -6.82 19.32 -14.64
#